data_AF-A0A433V699-F1
#
_entry.id   AF-A0A433V699-F1
#
_cell.length_a   1.000
_cell.length_b   1.000
_cell.length_c   1.000
_cell.angle_alpha   90.00
_cell.angle_beta   90.00
_cell.angle_gamma   90.00
#
_symmetry.space_group_name_H-M   'P 1'
#
loop_
_entity.id
_entity.type
_entity.pdbx_description
1 polymer ?
#
loop_
_entity_poly.entity_id
_entity_poly.type
_entity_poly.pdbx_seq_one_letter_code
_entity_poly.pdbx_strand_id
1 'polypeptide(L)'
;MFISCRTQSGTLHSHEISSIERLTEFLNFYQALDYELQINQNQYHLLQTGRCGKKEFPKIVLQKSGYALTTELTLTQISDLEYFLMQHPANTYQLEIDTGIYQLSKQLP
;
A
#
# COMPACT_ATOMS: atom_id res chain seq x y z
N MET A 1 4.14 -11.09 -0.48
CA MET A 1 4.56 -9.74 -0.02
C MET A 1 4.89 -9.79 1.47
N PHE A 2 5.81 -8.99 1.97
CA PHE A 2 6.01 -8.79 3.41
C PHE A 2 5.65 -7.37 3.81
N ILE A 3 5.07 -7.19 5.00
CA ILE A 3 4.80 -5.88 5.61
C ILE A 3 5.35 -5.85 7.02
N SER A 4 5.85 -4.69 7.45
CA SER A 4 6.22 -4.45 8.83
C SER A 4 5.97 -3.01 9.28
N CYS A 5 5.83 -2.81 10.58
CA CYS A 5 5.76 -1.48 11.19
C CYS A 5 6.29 -1.52 12.62
N ARG A 6 6.68 -0.36 13.14
CA ARG A 6 6.97 -0.16 14.56
C ARG A 6 5.84 0.63 15.20
N THR A 7 5.17 0.05 16.19
CA THR A 7 4.08 0.72 16.93
C THR A 7 4.62 1.73 17.94
N GLN A 8 3.73 2.53 18.55
CA GLN A 8 4.12 3.54 19.55
C GLN A 8 4.85 2.96 20.76
N SER A 9 4.62 1.68 21.10
CA SER A 9 5.36 0.97 22.15
C SER A 9 6.79 0.60 21.74
N GLY A 10 7.21 0.93 20.52
CA GLY A 10 8.49 0.56 19.96
C GLY A 10 8.56 -0.90 19.50
N THR A 11 7.46 -1.65 19.54
CA THR A 11 7.43 -3.06 19.14
C THR A 11 7.40 -3.18 17.62
N LEU A 12 8.30 -4.01 17.06
CA LEU A 12 8.30 -4.35 15.64
C LEU A 12 7.29 -5.46 15.39
N HIS A 13 6.39 -5.24 14.44
CA HIS A 13 5.45 -6.24 13.94
C HIS A 13 5.73 -6.46 12.46
N SER A 14 5.82 -7.71 12.04
CA SER A 14 6.12 -8.08 10.65
C SER A 14 5.37 -9.34 10.27
N HIS A 15 4.71 -9.34 9.11
CA HIS A 15 3.89 -10.44 8.64
C HIS A 15 4.12 -10.69 7.15
N GLU A 16 4.06 -11.96 6.74
CA GLU A 16 3.88 -12.31 5.35
C GLU A 16 2.41 -12.11 4.96
N ILE A 17 2.19 -11.43 3.84
CA ILE A 17 0.86 -11.10 3.33
C ILE A 17 0.65 -11.83 2.01
N SER A 18 -0.29 -12.77 2.05
CA SER A 18 -0.70 -13.61 0.92
C SER A 18 -2.06 -13.21 0.34
N SER A 19 -2.79 -12.28 0.97
CA SER A 19 -4.11 -11.82 0.50
C SER A 19 -4.37 -10.35 0.86
N ILE A 20 -5.36 -9.75 0.19
CA ILE A 20 -5.77 -8.36 0.44
C ILE A 20 -6.46 -8.21 1.80
N GLU A 21 -7.20 -9.24 2.24
CA GLU A 21 -7.81 -9.29 3.57
C GLU A 21 -6.75 -9.25 4.65
N ARG A 22 -5.68 -10.05 4.52
CA ARG A 22 -4.54 -10.04 5.46
C ARG A 22 -3.83 -8.69 5.51
N LEU A 23 -3.68 -8.01 4.37
CA LEU A 23 -3.15 -6.65 4.33
C LEU A 23 -4.03 -5.70 5.13
N THR A 24 -5.35 -5.76 4.89
CA THR A 24 -6.34 -4.91 5.54
C THR A 24 -6.38 -5.17 7.06
N GLU A 25 -6.38 -6.44 7.47
CA GLU A 25 -6.28 -6.85 8.87
C GLU A 25 -5.02 -6.31 9.54
N PHE A 26 -3.86 -6.42 8.88
CA PHE A 26 -2.60 -5.93 9.43
C PHE A 26 -2.65 -4.41 9.68
N LEU A 27 -3.10 -3.63 8.68
CA LEU A 27 -3.20 -2.18 8.77
C LEU A 27 -4.20 -1.74 9.85
N ASN A 28 -5.31 -2.46 10.00
CA ASN A 28 -6.35 -2.16 11.00
C ASN A 28 -5.92 -2.52 12.42
N PHE A 29 -5.19 -3.62 12.59
CA PHE A 29 -4.76 -4.11 13.89
C PHE A 29 -3.55 -3.32 14.40
N TYR A 30 -2.56 -3.10 13.54
CA TYR A 30 -1.38 -2.31 13.84
C TYR A 30 -1.56 -0.91 13.27
N GLN A 31 -2.27 -0.04 14.00
CA GLN A 31 -2.54 1.36 13.62
C GLN A 31 -1.29 2.25 13.73
N ALA A 32 -0.22 1.89 13.01
CA ALA A 32 0.91 2.76 12.75
C ALA A 32 0.53 3.77 11.64
N LEU A 33 1.32 4.83 11.51
CA LEU A 33 1.20 5.74 10.36
C LEU A 33 2.19 5.38 9.26
N ASP A 34 3.19 4.56 9.59
CA ASP A 34 4.38 4.30 8.80
C ASP A 34 4.63 2.78 8.77
N TYR A 35 4.73 2.25 7.56
CA TYR A 35 4.91 0.84 7.28
C TYR A 35 5.97 0.62 6.20
N GLU A 36 6.71 -0.47 6.32
CA GLU A 36 7.66 -0.95 5.32
C GLU A 36 7.06 -2.16 4.60
N LEU A 37 7.02 -2.11 3.28
CA LEU A 37 6.54 -3.19 2.43
C LEU A 37 7.68 -3.71 1.55
N GLN A 38 7.79 -5.03 1.47
CA GLN A 38 8.62 -5.70 0.49
C GLN A 38 7.73 -6.44 -0.50
N ILE A 39 7.76 -5.96 -1.75
CA ILE A 39 7.02 -6.53 -2.86
C ILE A 39 8.06 -7.01 -3.88
N ASN A 40 8.15 -8.34 -4.04
CA ASN A 40 9.26 -8.98 -4.74
C ASN A 40 10.63 -8.54 -4.17
N GLN A 41 11.53 -8.03 -5.02
CA GLN A 41 12.85 -7.53 -4.63
C GLN A 41 12.86 -6.01 -4.36
N ASN A 42 11.72 -5.34 -4.37
CA ASN A 42 11.63 -3.90 -4.19
C ASN A 42 11.11 -3.57 -2.79
N GLN A 43 11.76 -2.62 -2.14
CA GLN A 43 11.30 -2.05 -0.87
C GLN A 43 10.46 -0.80 -1.15
N TYR A 44 9.37 -0.68 -0.40
CA TYR A 44 8.45 0.43 -0.47
C TYR A 44 8.13 0.92 0.93
N HIS A 45 8.04 2.23 1.05
CA HIS A 45 7.53 2.91 2.22
C HIS A 45 6.04 3.19 2.03
N LEU A 46 5.21 2.82 3.00
CA LEU A 46 3.76 3.06 2.98
C LEU A 46 3.39 3.97 4.14
N LEU A 47 3.04 5.20 3.82
CA LEU A 47 2.70 6.24 4.78
C LEU A 47 1.19 6.54 4.71
N GLN A 48 0.49 6.49 5.84
CA GLN A 48 -0.91 6.94 5.87
C GLN A 48 -0.98 8.46 5.78
N THR A 49 -1.53 8.98 4.68
CA THR A 49 -1.61 10.41 4.39
C THR A 49 -3.02 10.99 4.61
N GLY A 50 -4.03 10.14 4.77
CA GLY A 50 -5.39 10.59 5.00
C GLY A 50 -6.38 9.48 5.28
N ARG A 51 -7.66 9.83 5.17
CA ARG A 51 -8.80 8.92 5.31
C ARG A 51 -9.78 9.11 4.17
N CYS A 52 -10.45 8.04 3.78
CA CYS A 52 -11.53 8.04 2.79
C CYS A 52 -12.79 7.38 3.35
N GLY A 53 -13.90 7.45 2.61
CA GLY A 53 -15.08 6.66 2.93
C GLY A 53 -14.77 5.17 2.82
N LYS A 54 -15.42 4.34 3.65
CA LYS A 54 -15.18 2.90 3.71
C LYS A 54 -15.21 2.27 2.31
N LYS A 55 -14.10 1.69 1.91
CA LYS A 55 -13.93 1.00 0.64
C LYS A 55 -14.27 -0.46 0.81
N GLU A 56 -15.21 -0.94 0.00
CA GLU A 56 -15.52 -2.36 -0.10
C GLU A 56 -14.35 -3.14 -0.72
N PHE A 57 -13.68 -2.52 -1.70
CA PHE A 57 -12.50 -3.09 -2.35
C PHE A 57 -11.34 -2.09 -2.32
N PRO A 58 -10.17 -2.50 -1.84
CA PRO A 58 -8.97 -1.68 -1.92
C PRO A 58 -8.61 -1.32 -3.36
N LYS A 59 -7.96 -0.18 -3.56
CA LYS A 59 -7.47 0.21 -4.88
C LYS A 59 -6.11 0.88 -4.84
N ILE A 60 -5.36 0.73 -5.91
CA ILE A 60 -4.13 1.47 -6.20
C ILE A 60 -4.39 2.50 -7.30
N VAL A 61 -3.80 3.67 -7.14
CA VAL A 61 -3.96 4.82 -8.02
C VAL A 61 -2.58 5.40 -8.32
N LEU A 62 -2.32 5.66 -9.60
CA LEU A 62 -1.18 6.43 -10.08
C LEU A 62 -1.69 7.72 -10.72
N GLN A 63 -1.26 8.86 -10.16
CA GLN A 63 -1.46 10.17 -10.77
C GLN A 63 -0.15 10.61 -11.44
N LYS A 64 -0.14 10.70 -12.77
CA LYS A 64 1.00 11.22 -13.52
C LYS A 64 0.84 12.72 -13.71
N SER A 65 1.80 13.50 -13.20
CA SER A 65 1.89 14.93 -13.47
C SER A 65 1.91 15.19 -14.98
N GLY A 66 0.97 15.99 -15.49
CA GLY A 66 0.88 16.35 -16.92
C GLY A 66 -0.05 15.47 -17.76
N TYR A 67 -0.69 14.44 -17.20
CA TYR A 67 -1.73 13.67 -17.88
C TYR A 67 -3.10 13.91 -17.24
N ALA A 68 -4.14 14.02 -18.08
CA ALA A 68 -5.51 14.27 -17.62
C ALA A 68 -6.18 13.04 -16.99
N LEU A 69 -5.65 11.83 -17.24
CA LEU A 69 -6.27 10.58 -16.83
C LEU A 69 -5.50 9.91 -15.69
N THR A 70 -6.23 9.65 -14.61
CA THR A 70 -5.78 8.81 -13.51
C THR A 70 -5.74 7.35 -13.96
N THR A 71 -4.65 6.64 -13.65
CA THR A 71 -4.58 5.19 -13.82
C THR A 71 -4.87 4.54 -12.47
N GLU A 72 -5.87 3.67 -12.40
CA GLU A 72 -6.24 2.99 -11.16
C GLU A 72 -6.59 1.52 -11.40
N LEU A 73 -6.44 0.71 -10.35
CA LEU A 73 -6.82 -0.70 -10.33
C LEU A 73 -7.42 -1.06 -8.97
N THR A 74 -8.60 -1.66 -9.00
CA THR A 74 -9.19 -2.33 -7.84
C THR A 74 -8.44 -3.62 -7.56
N LEU A 75 -8.01 -3.80 -6.31
CA LEU A 75 -7.24 -4.96 -5.87
C LEU A 75 -8.21 -6.05 -5.39
N THR A 76 -8.27 -7.14 -6.14
CA THR A 76 -9.08 -8.33 -5.80
C THR A 76 -8.21 -9.46 -5.25
N GLN A 77 -6.94 -9.49 -5.62
CA GLN A 77 -5.93 -10.43 -5.16
C GLN A 77 -4.63 -9.67 -4.88
N ILE A 78 -3.76 -10.22 -4.01
CA ILE A 78 -2.52 -9.52 -3.64
C ILE A 78 -1.58 -9.31 -4.83
N SER A 79 -1.62 -10.21 -5.80
CA SER A 79 -0.84 -10.14 -7.05
C SER A 79 -1.26 -8.98 -7.95
N ASP A 80 -2.45 -8.40 -7.78
CA ASP A 80 -2.87 -7.22 -8.54
C ASP A 80 -1.99 -6.01 -8.23
N LEU A 81 -1.52 -5.90 -6.97
CA LEU A 81 -0.59 -4.86 -6.56
C LEU A 81 0.74 -5.01 -7.28
N GLU A 82 1.28 -6.24 -7.31
CA GLU A 82 2.51 -6.57 -8.03
C GLU A 82 2.39 -6.28 -9.54
N TYR A 83 1.29 -6.71 -10.14
CA TYR A 83 0.99 -6.48 -11.54
C TYR A 83 0.94 -5.00 -11.86
N PHE A 84 0.20 -4.20 -11.08
CA PHE A 84 0.06 -2.77 -11.32
C PHE A 84 1.40 -2.03 -11.24
N LEU A 85 2.20 -2.30 -10.21
CA LEU A 85 3.51 -1.69 -10.01
C LEU A 85 4.48 -2.03 -11.17
N MET A 86 4.37 -3.24 -11.73
CA MET A 86 5.16 -3.67 -12.87
C MET A 86 4.73 -2.98 -14.18
N GLN A 87 3.43 -2.84 -14.42
CA GLN A 87 2.90 -2.20 -15.64
C GLN A 87 3.05 -0.67 -15.62
N HIS A 88 3.11 -0.07 -14.44
CA HIS A 88 3.10 1.38 -14.27
C HIS A 88 4.24 1.87 -13.40
N PRO A 89 5.51 1.72 -13.82
CA PRO A 89 6.66 2.11 -13.02
C PRO A 89 6.68 3.61 -12.73
N ALA A 90 6.61 3.95 -11.45
CA ALA A 90 6.69 5.28 -10.87
C ALA A 90 7.30 5.19 -9.45
N ASN A 91 7.65 6.36 -8.89
CA ASN A 91 8.20 6.45 -7.54
C ASN A 91 7.12 6.47 -6.45
N THR A 92 5.94 6.97 -6.76
CA THR A 92 4.86 7.16 -5.78
C THR A 92 3.52 6.74 -6.35
N TYR A 93 2.71 6.15 -5.48
CA TYR A 93 1.35 5.68 -5.75
C TYR A 93 0.47 6.00 -4.55
N GLN A 94 -0.84 6.03 -4.77
CA GLN A 94 -1.82 6.13 -3.69
C GLN A 94 -2.55 4.79 -3.56
N LEU A 95 -2.69 4.32 -2.33
CA LEU A 95 -3.50 3.16 -1.96
C LEU A 95 -4.69 3.64 -1.12
N GLU A 96 -5.88 3.18 -1.47
CA GLU A 96 -7.08 3.35 -0.65
C GLU A 96 -7.48 1.97 -0.14
N ILE A 97 -7.40 1.78 1.18
CA ILE A 97 -7.64 0.48 1.84
C ILE A 97 -8.54 0.73 3.05
N ASP A 98 -9.67 0.03 3.12
CA ASP A 98 -10.72 0.26 4.12
C ASP A 98 -11.09 1.76 4.23
N THR A 99 -10.68 2.43 5.31
CA THR A 99 -10.92 3.86 5.56
C THR A 99 -9.67 4.72 5.42
N GLY A 100 -8.52 4.12 5.11
CA GLY A 100 -7.23 4.79 5.00
C GLY A 100 -6.86 5.20 3.57
N ILE A 101 -6.20 6.35 3.44
CA ILE A 101 -5.46 6.75 2.24
C ILE A 101 -3.98 6.67 2.57
N TYR A 102 -3.23 5.94 1.76
CA TYR A 102 -1.81 5.72 1.96
C TYR A 102 -1.01 6.13 0.72
N GLN A 103 0.15 6.73 0.92
CA GLN A 103 1.15 6.92 -0.12
C GLN A 103 2.13 5.76 -0.09
N LEU A 104 2.22 5.01 -1.18
CA LEU A 104 3.23 3.97 -1.39
C LEU A 104 4.38 4.59 -2.20
N SER A 105 5.57 4.63 -1.62
CA SER A 105 6.76 5.25 -2.22
C SER A 105 7.85 4.20 -2.39
N LYS A 106 8.37 4.03 -3.61
CA LYS A 106 9.49 3.12 -3.86
C LYS A 106 10.75 3.68 -3.19
N GLN A 107 11.41 2.89 -2.36
CA GLN A 107 12.72 3.27 -1.83
C GLN A 107 13.73 3.15 -2.97
N LEU A 108 14.34 4.28 -3.33
CA LEU A 108 15.46 4.32 -4.26
C LEU A 108 16.73 3.89 -3.50
N PRO A 109 17.61 3.10 -4.14
CA PRO A 109 18.90 2.74 -3.55
C PRO A 109 19.81 3.96 -3.33
#